data_AF-A0AAN8G3U5-F1
#
_entry.id   AF-A0AAN8G3U5-F1
#
_cell.length_a   1.000
_cell.length_b   1.000
_cell.length_c   1.000
_cell.angle_alpha   90.00
_cell.angle_beta   90.00
_cell.angle_gamma   90.00
#
_symmetry.space_group_name_H-M   'P 1'
#
loop_
_entity.id
_entity.type
_entity.pdbx_description
1 polymer ?
#
loop_
_entity_poly.entity_id
_entity_poly.type
_entity_poly.pdbx_seq_one_letter_code
_entity_poly.pdbx_strand_id
1 'polypeptide(L)'
;MSSFRHPQSTPSRNQTDYTMKAPKPPDRPLVPYMRYSRKMWSKVRAENPDAQLWDIGKIIGQMWRDISDADKAVYQHEYEIEKVEYEKAFKAYQNSHAYQQYVNAKTRAKANEKSSRSRMEVGGVVIQPVDEEDAGNELSSRRLAAVRFDRNHRLIGDLFSSAVVTDTRTVVAQNRMEMLRKQAQSLSAHQSKLEEELVKLEEIHREKKRQIERSSEEFAENLKRVCEEKPQLDESKYAELLEEMKIKLADAYKEYKMKQDEINARLAAEREKIVEETPVLAELVMGDENDTDTISKAMEPEKEQNEEKEVQVEEKPVGSEKDTDKEFKPDTGKVEETM
;
A
#
# COMPACT_ATOMS: atom_id res chain seq x y z
N MET A 1 29.30 55.75 -19.15
CA MET A 1 28.47 54.52 -19.26
C MET A 1 28.94 53.54 -18.20
N SER A 2 28.25 53.49 -17.06
CA SER A 2 28.54 52.52 -16.00
C SER A 2 27.22 51.86 -15.62
N SER A 3 27.12 50.58 -15.95
CA SER A 3 25.90 49.79 -15.87
C SER A 3 25.56 49.49 -14.41
N PHE A 4 24.41 50.00 -13.94
CA PHE A 4 23.80 49.61 -12.68
C PHE A 4 23.49 48.10 -12.70
N ARG A 5 24.34 47.30 -12.03
CA ARG A 5 23.99 45.91 -11.71
C ARG A 5 22.82 45.92 -10.74
N HIS A 6 21.72 45.30 -11.16
CA HIS A 6 20.60 45.00 -10.27
C HIS A 6 21.11 44.15 -9.11
N PRO A 7 20.63 44.38 -7.87
CA PRO A 7 20.92 43.46 -6.77
C PRO A 7 20.38 42.09 -7.18
N GLN A 8 21.29 41.15 -7.40
CA GLN A 8 20.93 39.76 -7.61
C GLN A 8 20.07 39.36 -6.42
N SER A 9 18.85 38.88 -6.69
CA SER A 9 18.05 38.15 -5.71
C SER A 9 19.02 37.23 -4.99
N THR A 10 19.21 37.44 -3.69
CA THR A 10 19.90 36.46 -2.87
C THR A 10 19.26 35.12 -3.22
N PRO A 11 20.03 34.10 -3.68
CA PRO A 11 19.42 32.80 -3.89
C PRO A 11 18.76 32.48 -2.57
N SER A 12 17.48 32.13 -2.61
CA SER A 12 16.77 31.57 -1.46
C SER A 12 17.75 30.58 -0.86
N ARG A 13 18.35 30.95 0.28
CA ARG A 13 19.20 30.06 1.05
C ARG A 13 18.20 29.02 1.47
N ASN A 14 18.14 27.92 0.71
CA ASN A 14 17.35 26.76 1.02
C ASN A 14 17.74 26.42 2.46
N GLN A 15 16.92 26.85 3.42
CA GLN A 15 16.95 26.37 4.78
C GLN A 15 16.40 24.94 4.73
N THR A 16 17.14 24.06 4.07
CA THR A 16 16.90 22.62 4.02
C THR A 16 18.00 21.88 4.75
N ASP A 17 18.85 22.57 5.51
CA ASP A 17 20.09 21.97 6.05
C ASP A 17 20.15 21.77 7.56
N TYR A 18 19.06 21.96 8.31
CA TYR A 18 19.01 21.48 9.71
C TYR A 18 17.68 20.85 10.15
N THR A 19 16.80 20.49 9.21
CA THR A 19 15.80 19.46 9.48
C THR A 19 16.42 18.12 9.12
N MET A 20 16.61 17.22 10.09
CA MET A 20 17.05 15.84 9.90
C MET A 20 16.50 15.31 8.56
N LYS A 21 17.36 15.09 7.56
CA LYS A 21 16.91 14.57 6.25
C LYS A 21 16.35 13.18 6.49
N ALA A 22 15.18 12.88 5.92
CA ALA A 22 14.62 11.54 6.02
C ALA A 22 15.68 10.54 5.49
N PRO A 23 15.95 9.44 6.22
CA PRO A 23 16.82 8.40 5.68
C PRO A 23 16.25 7.91 4.34
N LYS A 24 17.10 7.47 3.41
CA LYS A 24 16.61 7.00 2.10
C LYS A 24 15.85 5.68 2.30
N PRO A 25 14.61 5.54 1.82
CA PRO A 25 13.92 4.26 1.87
C PRO A 25 14.65 3.24 0.98
N PRO A 26 14.54 1.94 1.29
CA PRO A 26 15.04 0.90 0.39
C PRO A 26 14.36 0.99 -0.98
N ASP A 27 15.06 0.56 -2.03
CA ASP A 27 14.54 0.56 -3.40
C ASP A 27 13.58 -0.61 -3.63
N ARG A 28 12.48 -0.34 -4.35
CA ARG A 28 11.48 -1.37 -4.65
C ARG A 28 12.03 -2.42 -5.63
N PRO A 29 11.69 -3.70 -5.45
CA PRO A 29 12.11 -4.76 -6.36
C PRO A 29 11.49 -4.54 -7.74
N LEU A 30 12.23 -4.89 -8.78
CA LEU A 30 11.78 -4.71 -10.15
C LEU A 30 10.79 -5.81 -10.54
N VAL A 31 9.59 -5.42 -11.01
CA VAL A 31 8.56 -6.36 -11.46
C VAL A 31 9.07 -7.26 -12.61
N PRO A 32 8.57 -8.50 -12.73
CA PRO A 32 9.12 -9.51 -13.66
C PRO A 32 9.30 -9.01 -15.10
N TYR A 33 8.27 -8.37 -15.65
CA TYR A 33 8.34 -7.78 -17.00
C TYR A 33 9.42 -6.70 -17.14
N MET A 34 9.59 -5.84 -16.13
CA MET A 34 10.60 -4.77 -16.18
C MET A 34 12.03 -5.31 -16.08
N ARG A 35 12.19 -6.44 -15.38
CA ARG A 35 13.46 -7.15 -15.26
C ARG A 35 13.84 -7.80 -16.59
N TYR A 36 12.87 -8.48 -17.21
CA TYR A 36 13.01 -9.01 -18.56
C TYR A 36 13.28 -7.92 -19.59
N SER A 37 12.52 -6.82 -19.56
CA SER A 37 12.63 -5.75 -20.54
C SER A 37 14.01 -5.10 -20.51
N ARG A 38 14.59 -4.85 -19.33
CA ARG A 38 15.96 -4.33 -19.21
C ARG A 38 17.00 -5.26 -19.82
N LYS A 39 16.86 -6.58 -19.64
CA LYS A 39 17.78 -7.59 -20.17
C LYS A 39 17.69 -7.69 -21.70
N MET A 40 16.48 -7.61 -22.25
CA MET A 40 16.24 -7.70 -23.68
C MET A 40 16.43 -6.37 -24.41
N TRP A 41 16.34 -5.24 -23.71
CA TRP A 41 16.48 -3.91 -24.29
C TRP A 41 17.76 -3.75 -25.10
N SER A 42 18.90 -4.11 -24.52
CA SER A 42 20.20 -4.00 -25.19
C SER A 42 20.31 -4.91 -26.41
N LYS A 43 19.69 -6.10 -26.36
CA LYS A 43 19.69 -7.05 -27.49
C LYS A 43 18.82 -6.55 -28.64
N VAL A 44 17.57 -6.19 -28.34
CA VAL A 44 16.61 -5.71 -29.34
C VAL A 44 17.08 -4.39 -29.97
N ARG A 45 17.72 -3.51 -29.20
CA ARG A 45 18.32 -2.26 -29.72
C ARG A 45 19.54 -2.51 -30.61
N ALA A 46 20.34 -3.53 -30.31
CA ALA A 46 21.48 -3.90 -31.15
C ALA A 46 21.03 -4.54 -32.48
N GLU A 47 19.97 -5.34 -32.43
CA GLU A 47 19.35 -5.96 -33.62
C GLU A 47 18.56 -4.95 -34.45
N ASN A 48 18.06 -3.88 -33.84
CA ASN A 48 17.27 -2.83 -34.49
C ASN A 48 17.82 -1.44 -34.15
N PRO A 49 19.02 -1.06 -34.66
CA PRO A 49 19.67 0.20 -34.32
C PRO A 49 18.90 1.44 -34.83
N ASP A 50 18.12 1.27 -35.91
CA ASP A 50 17.32 2.33 -36.54
C ASP A 50 15.89 2.43 -35.99
N ALA A 51 15.48 1.48 -35.12
CA ALA A 51 14.15 1.48 -34.54
C ALA A 51 14.00 2.57 -33.46
N GLN A 52 12.86 3.25 -33.48
CA GLN A 52 12.53 4.26 -32.48
C GLN A 52 12.30 3.60 -31.10
N LEU A 53 12.54 4.36 -30.03
CA LEU A 53 12.51 3.86 -28.65
C LEU A 53 11.17 3.17 -28.28
N TRP A 54 10.06 3.66 -28.80
CA TRP A 54 8.73 3.09 -28.57
C TRP A 54 8.50 1.79 -29.36
N ASP A 55 9.15 1.60 -30.51
CA ASP A 55 9.03 0.37 -31.31
C ASP A 55 9.84 -0.76 -30.68
N ILE A 56 11.01 -0.44 -30.10
CA ILE A 56 11.78 -1.36 -29.24
C ILE A 56 10.92 -1.85 -28.07
N GLY A 57 10.17 -0.95 -27.42
CA GLY A 57 9.24 -1.31 -26.34
C GLY A 57 8.14 -2.28 -26.79
N LYS A 58 7.57 -2.08 -27.99
CA LYS A 58 6.55 -2.99 -28.56
C LYS A 58 7.12 -4.39 -28.83
N ILE A 59 8.32 -4.48 -29.40
CA ILE A 59 8.99 -5.74 -29.70
C ILE A 59 9.23 -6.53 -28.39
N ILE A 60 9.80 -5.89 -27.37
CA ILE A 60 10.06 -6.53 -26.08
C ILE A 60 8.76 -6.98 -25.39
N GLY A 61 7.69 -6.18 -25.51
CA GLY A 61 6.36 -6.56 -25.01
C GLY A 61 5.80 -7.80 -25.71
N GLN A 62 6.05 -7.97 -27.01
CA GLN A 62 5.67 -9.17 -27.75
C GLN A 62 6.53 -10.38 -27.32
N MET A 63 7.85 -10.22 -27.23
CA MET A 63 8.74 -11.30 -26.80
C MET A 63 8.43 -11.78 -25.37
N TRP A 64 7.96 -10.90 -24.49
CA TRP A 64 7.51 -11.29 -23.15
C TRP A 64 6.24 -12.15 -23.19
N ARG A 65 5.29 -11.87 -24.09
CA ARG A 65 4.09 -12.69 -24.25
C ARG A 65 4.44 -14.08 -24.77
N ASP A 66 5.38 -14.15 -25.70
CA ASP A 66 5.75 -15.38 -26.41
C ASP A 66 6.75 -16.27 -25.64
N ILE A 67 7.29 -15.79 -24.51
CA ILE A 67 8.18 -16.59 -23.66
C ILE A 67 7.40 -17.71 -22.96
N SER A 68 8.07 -18.84 -22.71
CA SER A 68 7.49 -19.99 -22.02
C SER A 68 7.08 -19.64 -20.59
N ASP A 69 6.03 -20.29 -20.07
CA ASP A 69 5.60 -20.07 -18.69
C ASP A 69 6.66 -20.51 -17.66
N ALA A 70 7.52 -21.47 -18.03
CA ALA A 70 8.69 -21.87 -17.23
C ALA A 70 9.71 -20.72 -17.10
N ASP A 71 10.03 -20.02 -18.19
CA ASP A 71 10.96 -18.89 -18.16
C ASP A 71 10.34 -17.66 -17.46
N LYS A 72 9.04 -17.40 -17.65
CA LYS A 72 8.29 -16.41 -16.86
C LYS A 72 8.37 -16.71 -15.37
N ALA A 73 8.22 -17.98 -14.99
CA ALA A 73 8.26 -18.41 -13.59
C ALA A 73 9.61 -18.10 -12.93
N VAL A 74 10.73 -18.17 -13.65
CA VAL A 74 12.05 -17.75 -13.12
C VAL A 74 12.04 -16.27 -12.73
N TYR A 75 11.57 -15.39 -13.61
CA TYR A 75 11.49 -13.95 -13.31
C TYR A 75 10.47 -13.64 -12.20
N GLN A 76 9.41 -14.42 -12.10
CA GLN A 76 8.42 -14.31 -11.02
C GLN A 76 9.00 -14.75 -9.67
N HIS A 77 9.77 -15.84 -9.65
CA HIS A 77 10.41 -16.35 -8.45
C HIS A 77 11.51 -15.41 -7.95
N GLU A 78 12.36 -14.87 -8.84
CA GLU A 78 13.34 -13.83 -8.50
C GLU A 78 12.68 -12.58 -7.92
N TYR A 79 11.54 -12.15 -8.49
CA TYR A 79 10.78 -11.03 -7.97
C TYR A 79 10.24 -11.30 -6.56
N GLU A 80 9.72 -12.50 -6.28
CA GLU A 80 9.16 -12.82 -4.98
C GLU A 80 10.25 -12.88 -3.90
N ILE A 81 11.43 -13.42 -4.22
CA ILE A 81 12.60 -13.39 -3.31
C ILE A 81 12.96 -11.94 -2.96
N GLU A 82 13.18 -11.09 -3.96
CA GLU A 82 13.57 -9.70 -3.72
C GLU A 82 12.45 -8.88 -3.04
N LYS A 83 11.19 -9.24 -3.27
CA LYS A 83 10.05 -8.63 -2.58
C LYS A 83 10.06 -8.95 -1.10
N VAL A 84 10.34 -10.19 -0.72
CA VAL A 84 10.50 -10.58 0.69
C VAL A 84 11.68 -9.83 1.33
N GLU A 85 12.81 -9.70 0.62
CA GLU A 85 13.95 -8.93 1.10
C GLU A 85 13.65 -7.43 1.23
N TYR A 86 12.94 -6.85 0.27
CA TYR A 86 12.48 -5.46 0.31
C TYR A 86 11.57 -5.22 1.50
N GLU A 87 10.59 -6.09 1.74
CA GLU A 87 9.68 -5.96 2.88
C GLU A 87 10.44 -6.04 4.21
N LYS A 88 11.44 -6.92 4.31
CA LYS A 88 12.33 -7.00 5.47
C LYS A 88 13.16 -5.73 5.64
N ALA A 89 13.78 -5.24 4.57
CA ALA A 89 14.56 -4.00 4.58
C ALA A 89 13.69 -2.77 4.89
N PHE A 90 12.44 -2.76 4.41
CA PHE A 90 11.49 -1.67 4.63
C PHE A 90 11.00 -1.64 6.07
N LYS A 91 10.72 -2.80 6.68
CA LYS A 91 10.44 -2.92 8.12
C LYS A 91 11.65 -2.47 8.95
N ALA A 92 12.87 -2.87 8.57
CA ALA A 92 14.09 -2.41 9.24
C ALA A 92 14.30 -0.89 9.10
N TYR A 93 14.00 -0.32 7.94
CA TYR A 93 14.03 1.11 7.69
C TYR A 93 13.01 1.86 8.57
N GLN A 94 11.78 1.38 8.67
CA GLN A 94 10.76 1.96 9.57
C GLN A 94 11.15 1.86 11.04
N ASN A 95 11.79 0.76 11.43
CA ASN A 95 12.27 0.55 12.79
C ASN A 95 13.63 1.21 13.06
N SER A 96 14.27 1.81 12.05
CA SER A 96 15.56 2.44 12.22
C SER A 96 15.46 3.68 13.10
N HIS A 97 16.44 3.85 13.98
CA HIS A 97 16.50 4.98 14.91
C HIS A 97 16.47 6.33 14.16
N ALA A 98 17.13 6.40 12.99
CA ALA A 98 17.14 7.59 12.14
C ALA A 98 15.74 7.94 11.59
N TYR A 99 14.95 6.94 11.17
CA TYR A 99 13.59 7.18 10.67
C TYR A 99 12.64 7.57 11.79
N GLN A 100 12.74 6.92 12.95
CA GLN A 100 11.94 7.28 14.13
C GLN A 100 12.25 8.69 14.63
N GLN A 101 13.53 9.09 14.67
CA GLN A 101 13.93 10.47 14.99
C GLN A 101 13.37 11.48 13.98
N TYR A 102 13.41 11.17 12.69
CA TYR A 102 12.82 12.02 11.65
C TYR A 102 11.31 12.20 11.85
N VAL A 103 10.56 11.11 12.11
CA VAL A 103 9.11 11.15 12.34
C VAL A 103 8.79 11.96 13.60
N ASN A 104 9.52 11.73 14.70
CA ASN A 104 9.33 12.47 15.95
C ASN A 104 9.64 13.96 15.79
N ALA A 105 10.72 14.31 15.08
CA ALA A 105 11.06 15.70 14.77
C ALA A 105 9.99 16.37 13.89
N LYS A 106 9.46 15.66 12.89
CA LYS A 106 8.39 16.16 12.00
C LYS A 106 7.08 16.38 12.76
N THR A 107 6.71 15.48 13.67
CA THR A 107 5.50 15.62 14.50
C THR A 107 5.66 16.77 15.50
N ARG A 108 6.84 16.92 16.13
CA ARG A 108 7.14 18.04 17.03
C ARG A 108 7.12 19.40 16.29
N ALA A 109 7.66 19.47 15.08
CA ALA A 109 7.60 20.67 14.25
C ALA A 109 6.15 21.05 13.89
N LYS A 110 5.31 20.09 13.50
CA LYS A 110 3.88 20.32 13.22
C LYS A 110 3.09 20.74 14.47
N ALA A 111 3.39 20.18 15.63
CA ALA A 111 2.78 20.58 16.89
C ALA A 111 3.17 22.02 17.27
N ASN A 112 4.43 22.40 17.07
CA ASN A 112 4.91 23.75 17.32
C ASN A 112 4.33 24.76 16.31
N GLU A 113 4.13 24.38 15.05
CA GLU A 113 3.45 25.21 14.03
C GLU A 113 1.96 25.42 14.39
N LYS A 114 1.27 24.39 14.90
CA LYS A 114 -0.12 24.49 15.34
C LYS A 114 -0.26 25.33 16.62
N SER A 115 0.67 25.19 17.56
CA SER A 115 0.74 26.01 18.78
C SER A 115 1.07 27.48 18.48
N SER A 116 1.99 27.74 17.56
CA SER A 116 2.33 29.11 17.14
C SER A 116 1.23 29.78 16.31
N ARG A 117 0.47 29.03 15.49
CA ARG A 117 -0.74 29.55 14.82
C ARG A 117 -1.87 29.86 15.82
N SER A 118 -2.11 29.01 16.81
CA SER A 118 -3.10 29.26 17.87
C SER A 118 -2.71 30.45 18.76
N ARG A 119 -1.41 30.68 19.00
CA ARG A 119 -0.89 31.81 19.77
C ARG A 119 -0.98 33.16 19.03
N MET A 120 -1.11 33.16 17.70
CA MET A 120 -1.28 34.39 16.91
C MET A 120 -2.73 34.87 16.81
N GLU A 121 -3.72 34.05 17.21
CA GLU A 121 -5.15 34.40 17.10
C GLU A 121 -5.67 35.21 18.29
N VAL A 122 -4.95 35.23 19.42
CA VAL A 122 -5.29 36.06 20.58
C VAL A 122 -4.10 36.98 20.87
N GLY A 123 -4.26 38.27 20.57
CA GLY A 123 -3.24 39.32 20.72
C GLY A 123 -2.83 39.64 22.17
N GLY A 124 -2.34 38.63 22.91
CA GLY A 124 -1.82 38.75 24.27
C GLY A 124 -0.34 38.39 24.33
N VAL A 125 0.49 39.34 24.73
CA VAL A 125 1.89 39.09 25.11
C VAL A 125 1.89 38.26 26.39
N VAL A 126 2.15 36.96 26.29
CA VAL A 126 2.34 36.07 27.44
C VAL A 126 3.80 36.08 27.84
N ILE A 127 4.11 36.71 28.97
CA ILE A 127 5.41 36.67 29.64
C ILE A 127 5.54 35.27 30.28
N GLN A 128 6.48 34.46 29.79
CA GLN A 128 6.86 33.23 30.47
C GLN A 128 7.66 33.57 31.74
N PRO A 129 7.41 32.91 32.90
CA PRO A 129 8.32 32.99 34.02
C PRO A 129 9.68 32.41 33.60
N VAL A 130 10.74 33.12 33.98
CA VAL A 130 12.13 32.77 33.69
C VAL A 130 12.48 31.52 34.49
N ASP A 131 12.65 30.38 33.81
CA ASP A 131 13.36 29.24 34.39
C ASP A 131 14.83 29.66 34.56
N GLU A 132 15.25 29.86 35.81
CA GLU A 132 16.58 30.35 36.21
C GLU A 132 17.72 29.31 36.04
N GLU A 133 17.70 28.52 34.96
CA GLU A 133 18.73 27.50 34.68
C GLU A 133 19.44 27.66 33.31
N ASP A 134 19.31 28.82 32.64
CA ASP A 134 20.13 29.13 31.46
C ASP A 134 21.15 30.24 31.76
N ALA A 135 22.14 29.91 32.58
CA ALA A 135 23.32 30.74 32.86
C ALA A 135 24.28 30.88 31.65
N GLY A 136 23.75 30.89 30.42
CA GLY A 136 24.52 30.90 29.17
C GLY A 136 24.17 32.02 28.18
N ASN A 137 23.16 32.86 28.45
CA ASN A 137 22.66 33.82 27.45
C ASN A 137 22.67 35.30 27.88
N GLU A 138 23.73 35.73 28.56
CA GLU A 138 24.04 37.15 28.83
C GLU A 138 24.32 37.99 27.55
N LEU A 139 23.98 37.46 26.36
CA LEU A 139 24.00 38.18 25.09
C LEU A 139 22.63 38.27 24.41
N SER A 140 21.53 38.19 25.15
CA SER A 140 20.19 38.39 24.60
C SER A 140 19.83 39.88 24.40
N SER A 141 19.84 40.69 25.47
CA SER A 141 19.35 42.08 25.39
C SER A 141 20.33 43.05 24.72
N ARG A 142 21.63 42.91 24.99
CA ARG A 142 22.67 43.81 24.43
C ARG A 142 22.85 43.61 22.92
N ARG A 143 22.88 42.35 22.44
CA ARG A 143 22.95 42.08 20.99
C ARG A 143 21.64 42.45 20.29
N LEU A 144 20.48 42.19 20.89
CA LEU A 144 19.21 42.60 20.32
C LEU A 144 19.10 44.12 20.21
N ALA A 145 19.58 44.86 21.21
CA ALA A 145 19.68 46.31 21.16
C ALA A 145 20.64 46.78 20.06
N ALA A 146 21.80 46.16 19.91
CA ALA A 146 22.75 46.48 18.84
C ALA A 146 22.18 46.21 17.44
N VAL A 147 21.54 45.06 17.22
CA VAL A 147 20.89 44.73 15.94
C VAL A 147 19.74 45.71 15.63
N ARG A 148 18.96 46.09 16.64
CA ARG A 148 17.91 47.12 16.48
C ARG A 148 18.51 48.48 16.17
N PHE A 149 19.60 48.85 16.83
CA PHE A 149 20.32 50.08 16.60
C PHE A 149 20.83 50.16 15.16
N ASP A 150 21.54 49.14 14.68
CA ASP A 150 22.06 49.07 13.32
C ASP A 150 20.93 49.07 12.27
N ARG A 151 19.87 48.29 12.51
CA ARG A 151 18.67 48.28 11.65
C ARG A 151 18.04 49.66 11.58
N ASN A 152 17.86 50.33 12.72
CA ASN A 152 17.23 51.65 12.76
C ASN A 152 18.11 52.71 12.08
N HIS A 153 19.43 52.67 12.28
CA HIS A 153 20.35 53.58 11.57
C HIS A 153 20.31 53.35 10.06
N ARG A 154 20.24 52.10 9.62
CA ARG A 154 20.05 51.77 8.21
C ARG A 154 18.70 52.26 7.68
N LEU A 155 17.59 52.04 8.39
CA LEU A 155 16.25 52.50 7.97
C LEU A 155 16.15 54.02 7.90
N ILE A 156 16.77 54.73 8.85
CA ILE A 156 16.88 56.19 8.82
C ILE A 156 17.75 56.63 7.64
N GLY A 157 18.87 55.94 7.38
CA GLY A 157 19.70 56.18 6.20
C GLY A 157 18.96 55.94 4.88
N ASP A 158 18.11 54.92 4.80
CA ASP A 158 17.26 54.64 3.64
C ASP A 158 16.16 55.71 3.48
N LEU A 159 15.58 56.20 4.58
CA LEU A 159 14.55 57.25 4.57
C LEU A 159 15.11 58.60 4.12
N PHE A 160 16.31 58.96 4.57
CA PHE A 160 17.02 60.17 4.17
C PHE A 160 17.97 59.95 3.00
N SER A 161 17.84 58.82 2.31
CA SER A 161 18.55 58.58 1.06
C SER A 161 18.16 59.64 0.03
N SER A 162 19.07 59.98 -0.89
CA SER A 162 18.79 60.90 -1.99
C SER A 162 17.80 60.35 -3.02
N ALA A 163 17.28 59.14 -2.80
CA ALA A 163 16.25 58.53 -3.63
C ALA A 163 14.94 59.33 -3.54
N VAL A 164 14.56 59.95 -4.66
CA VAL A 164 13.28 60.65 -4.78
C VAL A 164 12.17 59.63 -5.05
N VAL A 165 11.06 59.73 -4.31
CA VAL A 165 9.85 58.91 -4.56
C VAL A 165 9.34 59.25 -5.96
N THR A 166 9.37 58.27 -6.86
CA THR A 166 8.79 58.44 -8.19
C THR A 166 7.26 58.34 -8.09
N ASP A 167 6.55 59.21 -8.80
CA ASP A 167 5.09 59.07 -8.93
C ASP A 167 4.81 57.84 -9.80
N THR A 168 4.34 56.77 -9.15
CA THR A 168 4.06 55.47 -9.76
C THR A 168 2.59 55.34 -10.18
N ARG A 169 1.84 56.44 -10.19
CA ARG A 169 0.46 56.47 -10.71
C ARG A 169 0.47 56.09 -12.19
N THR A 170 0.31 54.80 -12.43
CA THR A 170 0.19 54.22 -13.76
C THR A 170 -1.28 54.23 -14.14
N VAL A 171 -1.59 54.85 -15.26
CA VAL A 171 -2.94 54.76 -15.84
C VAL A 171 -3.16 53.31 -16.26
N VAL A 172 -4.30 52.75 -15.88
CA VAL A 172 -4.65 51.38 -16.25
C VAL A 172 -4.90 51.34 -17.75
N ALA A 173 -3.95 50.79 -18.51
CA ALA A 173 -4.08 50.61 -19.95
C ALA A 173 -5.29 49.72 -20.29
N GLN A 174 -5.98 50.02 -21.39
CA GLN A 174 -7.13 49.22 -21.85
C GLN A 174 -6.77 47.75 -22.05
N ASN A 175 -5.60 47.46 -22.64
CA ASN A 175 -5.08 46.10 -22.78
C ASN A 175 -4.96 45.35 -21.43
N ARG A 176 -4.58 46.06 -20.36
CA ARG A 176 -4.50 45.48 -19.01
C ARG A 176 -5.88 45.17 -18.46
N MET A 177 -6.87 46.04 -18.67
CA MET A 177 -8.26 45.76 -18.30
C MET A 177 -8.82 44.56 -19.07
N GLU A 178 -8.54 44.45 -20.37
CA GLU A 178 -8.95 43.30 -21.18
C GLU A 178 -8.33 41.99 -20.70
N MET A 179 -7.03 42.00 -20.38
CA MET A 179 -6.36 40.82 -19.83
C MET A 179 -6.99 40.38 -18.50
N LEU A 180 -7.29 41.33 -17.61
CA LEU A 180 -7.96 41.03 -16.34
C LEU A 180 -9.37 40.48 -16.55
N ARG A 181 -10.13 41.01 -17.53
CA ARG A 181 -11.45 40.45 -17.89
C ARG A 181 -11.34 39.03 -18.42
N LYS A 182 -10.36 38.75 -19.28
CA LYS A 182 -10.08 37.39 -19.78
C LYS A 182 -9.70 36.44 -18.65
N GLN A 183 -8.89 36.89 -17.69
CA GLN A 183 -8.55 36.09 -16.51
C GLN A 183 -9.78 35.80 -15.64
N ALA A 184 -10.63 36.81 -15.40
CA ALA A 184 -11.87 36.62 -14.64
C ALA A 184 -12.82 35.63 -15.34
N GLN A 185 -12.99 35.75 -16.66
CA GLN A 185 -13.79 34.81 -17.45
C GLN A 185 -13.20 33.39 -17.42
N SER A 186 -11.88 33.25 -17.55
CA SER A 186 -11.20 31.96 -17.48
C SER A 186 -11.38 31.29 -16.13
N LEU A 187 -11.30 32.04 -15.03
CA LEU A 187 -11.51 31.52 -13.69
C LEU A 187 -12.98 31.13 -13.46
N SER A 188 -13.91 31.94 -13.94
CA SER A 188 -15.34 31.64 -13.88
C SER A 188 -15.69 30.38 -14.68
N ALA A 189 -15.12 30.19 -15.87
CA ALA A 189 -15.30 28.97 -16.65
C ALA A 189 -14.70 27.74 -15.93
N HIS A 190 -13.54 27.90 -15.30
CA HIS A 190 -12.93 26.83 -14.51
C HIS A 190 -13.80 26.46 -13.29
N GLN A 191 -14.38 27.46 -12.60
CA GLN A 191 -15.33 27.22 -11.51
C GLN A 191 -16.55 26.44 -12.02
N SER A 192 -17.17 26.86 -13.12
CA SER A 192 -18.31 26.15 -13.73
C SER A 192 -17.96 24.70 -14.05
N LYS A 193 -16.75 24.43 -14.56
CA LYS A 193 -16.30 23.06 -14.84
C LYS A 193 -16.16 22.22 -13.58
N LEU A 194 -15.62 22.78 -12.50
CA LEU A 194 -15.54 22.07 -11.21
C LEU A 194 -16.92 21.78 -10.63
N GLU A 195 -17.87 22.71 -10.77
CA GLU A 195 -19.26 22.50 -10.35
C GLU A 195 -19.91 21.35 -11.14
N GLU A 196 -19.69 21.28 -12.46
CA GLU A 196 -20.15 20.15 -13.28
C GLU A 196 -19.52 18.81 -12.87
N GLU A 197 -18.22 18.80 -12.56
CA GLU A 197 -17.52 17.60 -12.09
C GLU A 197 -18.05 17.13 -10.73
N LEU A 198 -18.39 18.06 -9.84
CA LEU A 198 -18.99 17.75 -8.54
C LEU A 198 -20.38 17.12 -8.73
N VAL A 199 -21.23 17.69 -9.58
CA VAL A 199 -22.55 17.13 -9.88
C VAL A 199 -22.45 15.72 -10.47
N LYS A 200 -21.52 15.47 -11.39
CA LYS A 200 -21.27 14.14 -11.96
C LYS A 200 -20.84 13.14 -10.89
N LEU A 201 -19.97 13.54 -9.97
CA LEU A 201 -19.54 12.69 -8.84
C LEU A 201 -20.71 12.37 -7.90
N GLU A 202 -21.58 13.34 -7.65
CA GLU A 202 -22.77 13.14 -6.83
C GLU A 202 -23.75 12.16 -7.50
N GLU A 203 -23.95 12.27 -8.82
CA GLU A 203 -24.78 11.35 -9.59
C GLU A 203 -24.23 9.93 -9.54
N ILE A 204 -22.92 9.74 -9.77
CA ILE A 204 -22.26 8.43 -9.67
C ILE A 204 -22.41 7.85 -8.26
N HIS A 205 -22.24 8.69 -7.23
CA HIS A 205 -22.39 8.25 -5.85
C HIS A 205 -23.82 7.81 -5.54
N ARG A 206 -24.82 8.59 -5.99
CA ARG A 206 -26.24 8.27 -5.82
C ARG A 206 -26.62 6.98 -6.54
N GLU A 207 -26.11 6.77 -7.76
CA GLU A 207 -26.36 5.54 -8.50
C GLU A 207 -25.74 4.31 -7.81
N LYS A 208 -24.49 4.43 -7.33
CA LYS A 208 -23.85 3.35 -6.56
C LYS A 208 -24.63 3.03 -5.29
N LYS A 209 -25.07 4.07 -4.56
CA LYS A 209 -25.91 3.89 -3.37
C LYS A 209 -27.19 3.12 -3.72
N ARG A 210 -27.89 3.53 -4.77
CA ARG A 210 -29.11 2.85 -5.24
C ARG A 210 -28.86 1.42 -5.67
N GLN A 211 -27.74 1.13 -6.33
CA GLN A 211 -27.35 -0.23 -6.70
C GLN A 211 -27.13 -1.11 -5.48
N ILE A 212 -26.44 -0.58 -4.45
CA ILE A 212 -26.20 -1.30 -3.20
C ILE A 212 -27.52 -1.54 -2.46
N GLU A 213 -28.40 -0.54 -2.40
CA GLU A 213 -29.73 -0.68 -1.79
C GLU A 213 -30.53 -1.78 -2.50
N ARG A 214 -30.60 -1.75 -3.85
CA ARG A 214 -31.26 -2.81 -4.63
C ARG A 214 -30.66 -4.19 -4.37
N SER A 215 -29.32 -4.32 -4.39
CA SER A 215 -28.68 -5.61 -4.09
C SER A 215 -28.90 -6.07 -2.65
N SER A 216 -29.02 -5.13 -1.69
CA SER A 216 -29.36 -5.44 -0.31
C SER A 216 -30.81 -5.91 -0.16
N GLU A 217 -31.74 -5.30 -0.88
CA GLU A 217 -33.15 -5.71 -0.92
C GLU A 217 -33.29 -7.09 -1.56
N GLU A 218 -32.65 -7.33 -2.70
CA GLU A 218 -32.60 -8.64 -3.35
C GLU A 218 -32.01 -9.73 -2.43
N PHE A 219 -30.93 -9.41 -1.71
CA PHE A 219 -30.36 -10.32 -0.72
C PHE A 219 -31.33 -10.60 0.42
N ALA A 220 -32.00 -9.57 0.95
CA ALA A 220 -32.98 -9.74 2.03
C ALA A 220 -34.19 -10.57 1.59
N GLU A 221 -34.69 -10.37 0.36
CA GLU A 221 -35.76 -11.19 -0.21
C GLU A 221 -35.31 -12.64 -0.42
N ASN A 222 -34.12 -12.86 -0.96
CA ASN A 222 -33.59 -14.21 -1.13
C ASN A 222 -33.36 -14.90 0.21
N LEU A 223 -32.84 -14.19 1.22
CA LEU A 223 -32.67 -14.71 2.57
C LEU A 223 -34.02 -15.08 3.18
N LYS A 224 -35.02 -14.21 3.04
CA LYS A 224 -36.39 -14.47 3.48
C LYS A 224 -36.97 -15.71 2.79
N ARG A 225 -36.78 -15.84 1.47
CA ARG A 225 -37.19 -17.03 0.71
C ARG A 225 -36.54 -18.30 1.23
N VAL A 226 -35.23 -18.30 1.47
CA VAL A 226 -34.51 -19.46 2.05
C VAL A 226 -35.01 -19.79 3.45
N CYS A 227 -35.28 -18.79 4.28
CA CYS A 227 -35.84 -18.98 5.62
C CYS A 227 -37.29 -19.50 5.60
N GLU A 228 -38.09 -19.11 4.62
CA GLU A 228 -39.50 -19.53 4.45
C GLU A 228 -39.63 -20.90 3.78
N GLU A 229 -38.82 -21.17 2.75
CA GLU A 229 -38.74 -22.49 2.11
C GLU A 229 -38.30 -23.56 3.11
N LYS A 230 -37.64 -23.18 4.23
CA LYS A 230 -37.06 -24.08 5.24
C LYS A 230 -36.67 -25.38 4.57
N PRO A 231 -35.63 -25.41 3.71
CA PRO A 231 -35.22 -26.64 3.06
C PRO A 231 -34.85 -27.64 4.15
N GLN A 232 -35.83 -28.44 4.58
CA GLN A 232 -35.64 -29.53 5.48
C GLN A 232 -34.94 -30.56 4.63
N LEU A 233 -33.70 -30.85 5.02
CA LEU A 233 -32.97 -31.98 4.49
C LEU A 233 -33.66 -33.21 5.06
N ASP A 234 -34.75 -33.64 4.42
CA ASP A 234 -35.39 -34.90 4.75
C ASP A 234 -34.34 -36.01 4.61
N GLU A 235 -34.40 -37.02 5.49
CA GLU A 235 -33.45 -38.16 5.54
C GLU A 235 -33.20 -38.76 4.14
N SER A 236 -34.23 -38.78 3.30
CA SER A 236 -34.18 -39.25 1.90
C SER A 236 -33.31 -38.37 1.00
N LYS A 237 -33.38 -37.03 1.11
CA LYS A 237 -32.55 -36.11 0.32
C LYS A 237 -31.11 -36.08 0.81
N TYR A 238 -30.89 -36.27 2.11
CA TYR A 238 -29.54 -36.42 2.65
C TYR A 238 -28.87 -37.71 2.14
N ALA A 239 -29.61 -38.81 2.09
CA ALA A 239 -29.13 -40.07 1.52
C ALA A 239 -28.80 -39.95 0.03
N GLU A 240 -29.64 -39.27 -0.77
CA GLU A 240 -29.35 -38.98 -2.18
C GLU A 240 -28.09 -38.12 -2.34
N LEU A 241 -27.92 -37.09 -1.52
CA LEU A 241 -26.73 -36.24 -1.54
C LEU A 241 -25.45 -37.01 -1.18
N LEU A 242 -25.54 -37.93 -0.20
CA LEU A 242 -24.43 -38.81 0.16
C LEU A 242 -24.04 -39.73 -0.99
N GLU A 243 -25.02 -40.28 -1.71
CA GLU A 243 -24.74 -41.17 -2.83
C GLU A 243 -24.13 -40.41 -4.01
N GLU A 244 -24.62 -39.20 -4.27
CA GLU A 244 -24.04 -38.32 -5.29
C GLU A 244 -22.59 -37.92 -4.94
N MET A 245 -22.31 -37.67 -3.67
CA MET A 245 -20.95 -37.38 -3.19
C MET A 245 -20.03 -38.61 -3.25
N LYS A 246 -20.53 -39.82 -2.97
CA LYS A 246 -19.76 -41.06 -3.14
C LYS A 246 -19.40 -41.28 -4.61
N ILE A 247 -20.31 -41.03 -5.54
CA ILE A 247 -20.04 -41.16 -6.99
C ILE A 247 -18.96 -40.14 -7.41
N LYS A 248 -19.10 -38.87 -7.01
CA LYS A 248 -18.09 -37.84 -7.29
C LYS A 248 -16.72 -38.19 -6.70
N LEU A 249 -16.69 -38.76 -5.50
CA LEU A 249 -15.45 -39.22 -4.88
C LEU A 249 -14.83 -40.40 -5.64
N ALA A 250 -15.65 -41.36 -6.08
CA ALA A 250 -15.19 -42.50 -6.85
C ALA A 250 -14.63 -42.08 -8.22
N ASP A 251 -15.26 -41.11 -8.89
CA ASP A 251 -14.76 -40.60 -10.15
C ASP A 251 -13.49 -39.76 -9.98
N ALA A 252 -13.42 -38.93 -8.93
CA ALA A 252 -12.19 -38.24 -8.56
C ALA A 252 -11.04 -39.22 -8.24
N TYR A 253 -11.35 -40.36 -7.60
CA TYR A 253 -10.36 -41.42 -7.34
C TYR A 253 -9.89 -42.12 -8.62
N LYS A 254 -10.79 -42.36 -9.59
CA LYS A 254 -10.41 -42.90 -10.91
C LYS A 254 -9.51 -41.92 -11.66
N GLU A 255 -9.83 -40.63 -11.65
CA GLU A 255 -8.97 -39.61 -12.26
C GLU A 255 -7.59 -39.53 -11.59
N TYR A 256 -7.56 -39.58 -10.25
CA TYR A 256 -6.31 -39.62 -9.50
C TYR A 256 -5.47 -40.86 -9.88
N LYS A 257 -6.10 -42.02 -9.99
CA LYS A 257 -5.44 -43.27 -10.39
C LYS A 257 -4.89 -43.20 -11.82
N MET A 258 -5.68 -42.71 -12.77
CA MET A 258 -5.24 -42.49 -14.15
C MET A 258 -4.03 -41.56 -14.22
N LYS A 259 -4.06 -40.45 -13.47
CA LYS A 259 -2.91 -39.52 -13.39
C LYS A 259 -1.68 -40.19 -12.77
N GLN A 260 -1.85 -41.05 -11.78
CA GLN A 260 -0.75 -41.80 -11.17
C GLN A 260 -0.14 -42.81 -12.14
N ASP A 261 -0.98 -43.52 -12.90
CA ASP A 261 -0.56 -44.49 -13.92
C ASP A 261 0.14 -43.79 -15.08
N GLU A 262 -0.33 -42.60 -15.50
CA GLU A 262 0.35 -41.75 -16.48
C GLU A 262 1.72 -41.27 -15.99
N ILE A 263 1.84 -40.88 -14.72
CA ILE A 263 3.12 -40.51 -14.11
C ILE A 263 4.08 -41.70 -14.10
N ASN A 264 3.60 -42.88 -13.70
CA ASN A 264 4.40 -44.09 -13.67
C ASN A 264 4.81 -44.54 -15.09
N ALA A 265 3.93 -44.44 -16.07
CA ALA A 265 4.23 -44.73 -17.47
C ALA A 265 5.25 -43.73 -18.05
N ARG A 266 5.15 -42.45 -17.67
CA ARG A 266 6.13 -41.44 -18.05
C ARG A 266 7.51 -41.71 -17.43
N LEU A 267 7.56 -42.09 -16.15
CA LEU A 267 8.79 -42.49 -15.47
C LEU A 267 9.38 -43.77 -16.06
N ALA A 268 8.55 -44.72 -16.48
CA ALA A 268 8.99 -45.94 -17.16
C ALA A 268 9.55 -45.64 -18.56
N ALA A 269 8.89 -44.79 -19.35
CA ALA A 269 9.39 -44.34 -20.65
C ALA A 269 10.66 -43.49 -20.52
N GLU A 270 10.80 -42.72 -19.44
CA GLU A 270 12.02 -41.99 -19.12
C GLU A 270 13.16 -42.95 -18.72
N ARG A 271 12.87 -43.99 -17.93
CA ARG A 271 13.82 -45.08 -17.65
C ARG A 271 14.24 -45.82 -18.92
N GLU A 272 13.31 -46.12 -19.82
CA GLU A 272 13.59 -46.79 -21.09
C GLU A 272 14.49 -45.93 -21.99
N LYS A 273 14.24 -44.62 -22.07
CA LYS A 273 15.13 -43.68 -22.78
C LYS A 273 16.52 -43.59 -22.16
N ILE A 274 16.63 -43.60 -20.84
CA ILE A 274 17.93 -43.61 -20.14
C ILE A 274 18.68 -44.92 -20.42
N VAL A 275 17.98 -46.06 -20.49
CA VAL A 275 18.54 -47.37 -20.86
C VAL A 275 19.02 -47.39 -22.31
N GLU A 276 18.30 -46.77 -23.24
CA GLU A 276 18.73 -46.61 -24.65
C GLU A 276 19.93 -45.65 -24.80
N GLU A 277 19.98 -44.56 -24.04
CA GLU A 277 21.06 -43.58 -24.09
C GLU A 277 22.34 -44.05 -23.37
N THR A 278 22.25 -44.98 -22.40
CA THR A 278 23.39 -45.50 -21.62
C THR A 278 23.35 -47.03 -21.44
N PRO A 279 23.58 -47.82 -22.50
CA PRO A 279 23.41 -49.27 -22.46
C PRO A 279 24.37 -49.98 -21.47
N VAL A 280 25.57 -49.44 -21.27
CA VAL A 280 26.59 -50.00 -20.35
C VAL A 280 26.24 -49.75 -18.87
N LEU A 281 25.51 -48.68 -18.56
CA LEU A 281 25.11 -48.34 -17.18
C LEU A 281 23.83 -49.08 -16.76
N ALA A 282 22.92 -49.32 -17.71
CA ALA A 282 21.69 -50.08 -17.48
C ALA A 282 21.93 -51.56 -17.15
N GLU A 283 22.89 -52.20 -17.83
CA GLU A 283 23.28 -53.59 -17.57
C GLU A 283 23.94 -53.78 -16.20
N LEU A 284 24.65 -52.75 -15.69
CA LEU A 284 25.28 -52.76 -14.36
C LEU A 284 24.29 -52.53 -13.20
N VAL A 285 23.18 -51.82 -13.42
CA VAL A 285 22.18 -51.52 -12.38
C VAL A 285 21.08 -52.59 -12.30
N MET A 286 20.78 -53.25 -13.42
CA MET A 286 19.79 -54.36 -13.46
C MET A 286 20.45 -55.75 -13.31
N GLY A 287 21.78 -55.82 -13.26
CA GLY A 287 22.56 -57.07 -13.28
C GLY A 287 22.94 -57.66 -11.93
N ASP A 288 22.69 -56.97 -10.80
CA ASP A 288 23.06 -57.47 -9.47
C ASP A 288 22.04 -57.04 -8.42
N GLU A 289 20.90 -57.74 -8.32
CA GLU A 289 20.14 -57.87 -7.07
C GLU A 289 19.44 -59.25 -7.03
N ASN A 290 20.24 -60.31 -6.89
CA ASN A 290 19.82 -61.47 -6.10
C ASN A 290 20.73 -61.53 -4.86
N ASP A 291 20.10 -61.69 -3.70
CA ASP A 291 20.65 -61.87 -2.34
C ASP A 291 20.96 -60.61 -1.52
N THR A 292 19.93 -60.06 -0.85
CA THR A 292 19.89 -60.15 0.62
C THR A 292 18.44 -60.32 1.12
N ASP A 293 18.12 -61.54 1.51
CA ASP A 293 17.10 -61.81 2.53
C ASP A 293 17.50 -61.09 3.83
N THR A 294 16.78 -60.04 4.24
CA THR A 294 16.37 -59.85 5.64
C THR A 294 15.17 -58.90 5.69
N ILE A 295 14.19 -59.27 6.53
CA ILE A 295 12.96 -58.54 6.88
C ILE A 295 11.77 -58.82 5.96
N SER A 296 11.45 -60.10 5.79
CA SER A 296 10.06 -60.53 5.93
C SER A 296 9.65 -60.42 7.40
N LYS A 297 9.06 -59.28 7.82
CA LYS A 297 8.17 -59.25 9.00
C LYS A 297 7.22 -58.06 9.00
N ALA A 298 5.93 -58.39 9.14
CA ALA A 298 4.76 -57.53 9.33
C ALA A 298 4.27 -56.81 8.05
N MET A 299 3.02 -56.95 7.59
CA MET A 299 1.81 -57.35 8.29
C MET A 299 0.74 -57.70 7.24
N GLU A 300 0.29 -58.96 7.19
CA GLU A 300 -1.04 -59.28 6.67
C GLU A 300 -2.09 -58.81 7.70
N PRO A 301 -3.31 -58.41 7.27
CA PRO A 301 -4.37 -58.03 8.17
C PRO A 301 -5.25 -59.27 8.47
N GLU A 302 -5.03 -59.89 9.62
CA GLU A 302 -6.02 -60.77 10.24
C GLU A 302 -6.49 -60.15 11.57
N LYS A 303 -7.79 -60.30 11.78
CA LYS A 303 -8.69 -59.65 12.74
C LYS A 303 -8.23 -59.68 14.19
N GLU A 304 -8.55 -58.62 14.94
CA GLU A 304 -8.95 -58.77 16.33
C GLU A 304 -10.08 -57.79 16.69
N GLN A 305 -11.14 -58.38 17.24
CA GLN A 305 -12.22 -57.73 17.96
C GLN A 305 -11.63 -57.04 19.20
N ASN A 306 -12.10 -55.84 19.54
CA ASN A 306 -12.39 -55.58 20.94
C ASN A 306 -13.47 -54.52 21.10
N GLU A 307 -14.51 -54.95 21.81
CA GLU A 307 -15.63 -54.17 22.31
C GLU A 307 -15.17 -53.12 23.34
N GLU A 308 -15.97 -52.05 23.38
CA GLU A 308 -16.36 -51.29 24.57
C GLU A 308 -15.26 -50.71 25.47
N LYS A 309 -15.14 -49.38 25.41
CA LYS A 309 -15.23 -48.56 26.62
C LYS A 309 -15.79 -47.18 26.30
N GLU A 310 -17.02 -47.00 26.77
CA GLU A 310 -17.62 -45.74 27.22
C GLU A 310 -16.57 -44.70 27.63
N VAL A 311 -16.65 -43.50 27.03
CA VAL A 311 -16.42 -42.28 27.78
C VAL A 311 -17.70 -41.46 27.67
N GLN A 312 -18.39 -41.46 28.79
CA GLN A 312 -19.63 -40.77 29.04
C GLN A 312 -19.45 -39.26 28.86
N VAL A 313 -20.43 -38.69 28.17
CA VAL A 313 -20.81 -37.29 28.27
C VAL A 313 -21.25 -37.05 29.72
N GLU A 314 -20.44 -36.36 30.51
CA GLU A 314 -20.92 -35.72 31.73
C GLU A 314 -21.64 -34.42 31.35
N GLU A 315 -22.95 -34.45 31.50
CA GLU A 315 -23.79 -33.26 31.53
C GLU A 315 -24.18 -32.97 32.99
N LYS A 316 -24.16 -31.68 33.35
CA LYS A 316 -24.90 -30.96 34.44
C LYS A 316 -24.17 -30.65 35.77
N PRO A 317 -24.67 -29.68 36.59
CA PRO A 317 -25.31 -28.38 36.28
C PRO A 317 -24.95 -27.21 37.26
N VAL A 318 -25.41 -25.99 36.90
CA VAL A 318 -25.96 -24.91 37.76
C VAL A 318 -25.07 -24.10 38.74
N GLY A 319 -25.22 -22.77 38.66
CA GLY A 319 -24.96 -21.76 39.71
C GLY A 319 -24.53 -20.41 39.12
N SER A 320 -25.42 -19.57 38.57
CA SER A 320 -26.24 -18.53 39.23
C SER A 320 -25.49 -17.28 39.71
N GLU A 321 -26.04 -16.12 39.34
CA GLU A 321 -25.84 -14.74 39.84
C GLU A 321 -24.78 -13.88 39.14
N LYS A 322 -24.98 -12.60 38.79
CA LYS A 322 -26.12 -11.66 38.82
C LYS A 322 -25.68 -10.39 38.04
N ASP A 323 -26.66 -9.74 37.43
CA ASP A 323 -26.84 -8.28 37.28
C ASP A 323 -25.66 -7.38 36.84
N THR A 324 -25.80 -6.71 35.70
CA THR A 324 -26.36 -5.35 35.67
C THR A 324 -26.42 -4.80 34.24
N ASP A 325 -27.64 -4.54 33.79
CA ASP A 325 -27.97 -3.66 32.69
C ASP A 325 -27.44 -2.24 32.93
N LYS A 326 -26.84 -1.63 31.90
CA LYS A 326 -26.77 -0.18 31.77
C LYS A 326 -27.27 0.25 30.39
N GLU A 327 -28.58 0.45 30.38
CA GLU A 327 -29.34 1.31 29.48
C GLU A 327 -28.70 2.71 29.45
N PHE A 328 -28.31 3.21 28.27
CA PHE A 328 -27.89 4.60 28.07
C PHE A 328 -28.94 5.29 27.19
N LYS A 329 -29.83 6.04 27.82
CA LYS A 329 -30.79 6.94 27.17
C LYS A 329 -30.15 8.31 26.91
N PRO A 330 -30.59 9.04 25.87
CA PRO A 330 -30.01 10.31 25.44
C PRO A 330 -30.52 11.46 26.31
N ASP A 331 -29.61 12.37 26.69
CA ASP A 331 -29.92 13.56 27.49
C ASP A 331 -30.33 14.74 26.60
N THR A 332 -31.46 15.34 26.93
CA THR A 332 -32.05 16.51 26.30
C THR A 332 -31.98 17.71 27.26
N GLY A 333 -31.27 18.76 26.86
CA GLY A 333 -31.69 20.16 27.02
C GLY A 333 -31.75 20.82 28.41
N LYS A 334 -30.85 21.79 28.63
CA LYS A 334 -31.04 23.08 29.35
C LYS A 334 -30.15 24.08 28.61
N VAL A 335 -30.60 25.10 27.87
CA VAL A 335 -31.42 26.28 28.21
C VAL A 335 -31.05 26.87 29.57
N GLU A 336 -30.10 27.80 29.56
CA GLU A 336 -29.88 28.74 30.64
C GLU A 336 -29.81 30.15 30.03
N GLU A 337 -30.82 30.93 30.40
CA GLU A 337 -31.05 32.33 30.09
C GLU A 337 -30.55 33.11 31.32
N THR A 338 -29.61 34.05 31.15
CA THR A 338 -29.41 35.12 32.15
C THR A 338 -28.76 36.34 31.53
N MET A 339 -29.54 37.43 31.55
CA MET A 339 -29.24 38.88 31.60
C MET A 339 -27.99 39.44 30.91
#